data_AF-A0A2D4SLM4-F1
#
_entry.id   AF-A0A2D4SLM4-F1
#
_cell.length_a   1.000
_cell.length_b   1.000
_cell.length_c   1.000
_cell.angle_alpha   90.00
_cell.angle_beta   90.00
_cell.angle_gamma   90.00
#
_symmetry.space_group_name_H-M   'P 1'
#
loop_
_entity.id
_entity.type
_entity.pdbx_description
1 polymer ?
#
loop_
_entity_poly.entity_id
_entity_poly.type
_entity_poly.pdbx_seq_one_letter_code
_entity_poly.pdbx_strand_id
1 'polypeptide(L)'
;MYSHRYCSPIWKRQGDYFVPKEWSKIRYPHRVRNIIDEIKNHLTDKDTPVFVRGSLIEEKNPHPKSDLDIIIFQHHHTQDVISPKIHQSFQRLVDINLFDANALEPRTILLPLIHLRSIQISGTTFVQRPIPINTQFWEPLWGCYAIGRLKNNIHALPPRKVMELKQLIRAVGVLYLRHRGDFSRDIETCLGWLETYDKELGVYTRQIWSKRSSLEVLDVAPIRHWLLEFWDDLESCL
;
A
#
# COMPACT_ATOMS: atom_id res chain seq x y z
N MET A 1 8.53 -29.77 2.93
CA MET A 1 8.62 -28.37 3.38
C MET A 1 7.55 -27.55 2.68
N TYR A 2 6.45 -27.23 3.36
CA TYR A 2 5.44 -26.34 2.79
C TYR A 2 6.00 -24.93 2.78
N SER A 3 6.36 -24.42 1.59
CA SER A 3 6.57 -22.98 1.43
C SER A 3 5.22 -22.31 1.69
N HIS A 4 5.03 -21.77 2.89
CA HIS A 4 3.93 -20.87 3.16
C HIS A 4 4.20 -19.62 2.32
N ARG A 5 3.69 -19.63 1.08
CA ARG A 5 3.70 -18.46 0.20
C ARG A 5 2.85 -17.39 0.88
N TYR A 6 3.51 -16.54 1.64
CA TYR A 6 2.94 -15.28 2.11
C TYR A 6 2.35 -14.56 0.90
N CYS A 7 1.05 -14.26 0.98
CA CYS A 7 0.30 -13.77 -0.17
C CYS A 7 0.68 -12.30 -0.38
N SER A 8 1.43 -12.00 -1.44
CA SER A 8 1.44 -10.64 -1.99
C SER A 8 0.00 -10.34 -2.41
N PRO A 9 -0.65 -9.27 -1.90
CA PRO A 9 -1.99 -8.90 -2.28
C PRO A 9 -2.00 -8.33 -3.70
N ILE A 10 -1.72 -9.18 -4.69
CA ILE A 10 -1.99 -8.86 -6.09
C ILE A 10 -3.49 -8.88 -6.27
N TRP A 11 -4.03 -7.75 -6.71
CA TRP A 11 -5.42 -7.66 -7.14
C TRP A 11 -5.51 -8.07 -8.58
N LYS A 12 -6.56 -8.84 -8.87
CA LYS A 12 -6.83 -9.31 -10.21
C LYS A 12 -8.06 -8.61 -10.75
N ARG A 13 -7.96 -8.18 -12.00
CA ARG A 13 -9.12 -7.75 -12.78
C ARG A 13 -10.07 -8.92 -13.01
N GLN A 14 -11.36 -8.68 -12.82
CA GLN A 14 -12.44 -9.56 -13.25
C GLN A 14 -13.47 -8.73 -14.02
N GLY A 15 -13.51 -8.87 -15.35
CA GLY A 15 -14.28 -7.95 -16.19
C GLY A 15 -13.73 -6.53 -16.05
N ASP A 16 -14.60 -5.55 -15.78
CA ASP A 16 -14.22 -4.15 -15.60
C ASP A 16 -14.08 -3.73 -14.13
N TYR A 17 -13.82 -4.70 -13.24
CA TYR A 17 -13.76 -4.47 -11.80
C TYR A 17 -12.55 -5.11 -11.13
N PHE A 18 -12.06 -4.48 -10.06
CA PHE A 18 -11.28 -5.17 -9.02
C PHE A 18 -12.22 -5.85 -8.06
N VAL A 19 -11.98 -7.14 -7.81
CA VAL A 19 -12.67 -7.86 -6.77
C VAL A 19 -11.83 -7.85 -5.50
N PRO A 20 -12.38 -7.39 -4.36
CA PRO A 20 -11.70 -7.41 -3.08
C PRO A 20 -11.15 -8.79 -2.74
N LYS A 21 -9.92 -8.84 -2.22
CA LYS A 21 -9.41 -10.08 -1.64
C LYS A 21 -10.21 -10.39 -0.37
N GLU A 22 -10.66 -11.62 -0.25
CA GLU A 22 -11.17 -12.14 1.02
C GLU A 22 -10.02 -12.24 2.04
N TRP A 23 -9.82 -11.17 2.81
CA TRP A 23 -8.76 -11.08 3.82
C TRP A 23 -8.88 -12.14 4.92
N SER A 24 -10.08 -12.69 5.14
CA SER A 24 -10.33 -13.81 6.04
C SER A 24 -9.58 -15.10 5.63
N LYS A 25 -9.26 -15.25 4.34
CA LYS A 25 -8.53 -16.40 3.79
C LYS A 25 -7.00 -16.19 3.77
N ILE A 26 -6.52 -14.99 4.11
CA ILE A 26 -5.09 -14.65 4.05
C ILE A 26 -4.42 -14.99 5.38
N ARG A 27 -3.37 -15.81 5.31
CA ARG A 27 -2.53 -16.12 6.49
C ARG A 27 -1.42 -15.09 6.64
N TYR A 28 -1.46 -14.32 7.73
CA TYR A 28 -0.38 -13.40 8.10
C TYR A 28 0.74 -14.10 8.87
N PRO A 29 1.96 -13.57 8.84
CA PRO A 29 3.02 -13.96 9.77
C PRO A 29 2.54 -13.85 11.23
N HIS A 30 2.98 -14.74 12.11
CA HIS A 30 2.58 -14.76 13.53
C HIS A 30 2.73 -13.39 14.20
N ARG A 31 3.84 -12.69 13.94
CA ARG A 31 4.09 -11.34 14.44
C ARG A 31 3.02 -10.31 14.07
N VAL A 32 2.45 -10.39 12.86
CA VAL A 32 1.41 -9.48 12.39
C VAL A 32 0.10 -9.78 13.09
N ARG A 33 -0.23 -11.07 13.30
CA ARG A 33 -1.40 -11.47 14.08
C ARG A 33 -1.34 -10.96 15.52
N ASN A 34 -0.21 -11.15 16.20
CA ASN A 34 -0.02 -10.64 17.56
C ASN A 34 -0.23 -9.12 17.65
N ILE A 35 0.24 -8.36 16.66
CA ILE A 35 0.02 -6.91 16.60
C ILE A 35 -1.47 -6.60 16.44
N ILE A 36 -2.15 -7.28 15.51
CA ILE A 36 -3.60 -7.09 15.28
C ILE A 36 -4.40 -7.44 16.55
N ASP A 37 -4.06 -8.55 17.21
CA ASP A 37 -4.73 -8.97 18.44
C ASP A 37 -4.48 -7.99 19.59
N GLU A 38 -3.26 -7.45 19.69
CA GLU A 38 -2.96 -6.38 20.64
C GLU A 38 -3.78 -5.11 20.34
N ILE A 39 -3.88 -4.67 19.08
CA ILE A 39 -4.72 -3.51 18.70
C ILE A 39 -6.17 -3.75 19.16
N LYS A 40 -6.71 -4.95 18.94
CA LYS A 40 -8.08 -5.30 19.37
C LYS A 40 -8.27 -5.20 20.88
N ASN A 41 -7.24 -5.48 21.68
CA ASN A 41 -7.30 -5.34 23.14
C ASN A 41 -7.36 -3.87 23.60
N HIS A 42 -6.93 -2.93 22.75
CA HIS A 42 -7.02 -1.49 23.02
C HIS A 42 -8.31 -0.85 22.52
N LEU A 43 -9.19 -1.61 21.86
CA LEU A 43 -10.48 -1.09 21.39
C LEU A 43 -11.45 -0.95 22.56
N THR A 44 -11.88 0.27 22.80
CA THR A 44 -12.89 0.61 23.81
C THR A 44 -14.31 0.46 23.27
N ASP A 45 -14.49 0.61 21.96
CA ASP A 45 -15.72 0.33 21.23
C ASP A 45 -15.47 -0.75 20.16
N LYS A 46 -16.21 -1.86 20.27
CA LYS A 46 -16.10 -3.01 19.35
C LYS A 46 -17.07 -2.93 18.18
N ASP A 47 -18.05 -2.04 18.22
CA ASP A 47 -19.07 -1.88 17.18
C ASP A 47 -18.61 -0.90 16.09
N THR A 48 -17.68 0.00 16.43
CA THR A 48 -17.03 0.90 15.47
C THR A 48 -16.13 0.13 14.48
N PRO A 49 -16.30 0.32 13.15
CA PRO A 49 -15.41 -0.26 12.16
C PRO A 49 -13.98 0.27 12.28
N VAL A 50 -13.05 -0.64 12.54
CA VAL A 50 -11.62 -0.35 12.63
C VAL A 50 -10.86 -1.21 11.64
N PHE A 51 -9.94 -0.60 10.90
CA PHE A 51 -9.11 -1.26 9.92
C PHE A 51 -7.63 -1.05 10.18
N VAL A 52 -6.84 -2.08 9.90
CA VAL A 52 -5.38 -2.02 9.86
C VAL A 52 -4.94 -2.07 8.41
N ARG A 53 -3.99 -1.20 8.03
CA ARG A 53 -3.46 -1.14 6.66
C ARG A 53 -1.95 -0.94 6.62
N GLY A 54 -1.43 -0.71 5.42
CA GLY A 54 -0.07 -0.26 5.22
C GLY A 54 0.95 -1.38 5.14
N SER A 55 2.22 -1.00 5.21
CA SER A 55 3.34 -1.92 4.92
C SER A 55 3.40 -3.14 5.84
N LEU A 56 2.77 -3.08 7.03
CA LEU A 56 2.64 -4.22 7.94
C LEU A 56 1.93 -5.42 7.31
N ILE A 57 0.91 -5.17 6.49
CA ILE A 57 0.03 -6.23 5.95
C ILE A 57 0.12 -6.33 4.42
N GLU A 58 0.66 -5.31 3.76
CA GLU A 58 0.75 -5.22 2.30
C GLU A 58 2.04 -5.83 1.73
N GLU A 59 3.07 -6.00 2.57
CA GLU A 59 4.36 -6.58 2.16
C GLU A 59 4.42 -8.05 2.49
N LYS A 60 5.04 -8.85 1.62
CA LYS A 60 5.31 -10.26 1.91
C LYS A 60 6.18 -10.42 3.17
N ASN A 61 7.14 -9.53 3.34
CA ASN A 61 8.08 -9.49 4.46
C ASN A 61 8.08 -8.08 5.08
N PRO A 62 7.11 -7.74 5.94
CA PRO A 62 7.04 -6.41 6.53
C PRO A 62 8.30 -6.11 7.33
N HIS A 63 8.77 -4.86 7.26
CA HIS A 63 9.91 -4.42 8.04
C HIS A 63 9.59 -4.51 9.54
N PRO A 64 10.53 -4.92 10.43
CA PRO A 64 10.24 -5.03 11.87
C PRO A 64 9.73 -3.74 12.50
N LYS A 65 10.21 -2.60 12.00
CA LYS A 65 9.80 -1.23 12.40
C LYS A 65 8.74 -0.61 11.47
N SER A 66 7.95 -1.42 10.77
CA SER A 66 6.84 -0.86 9.97
C SER A 66 5.84 -0.20 10.91
N ASP A 67 5.40 1.00 10.54
CA ASP A 67 4.39 1.76 11.26
C ASP A 67 3.04 1.03 11.27
N LEU A 68 2.18 1.38 12.23
CA LEU A 68 0.82 0.88 12.32
C LEU A 68 -0.13 1.94 11.77
N ASP A 69 -0.64 1.70 10.57
CA ASP A 69 -1.65 2.56 9.97
C ASP A 69 -3.04 2.03 10.34
N ILE A 70 -3.75 2.77 11.20
CA ILE A 70 -5.09 2.44 11.69
C ILE A 70 -6.10 3.42 11.09
N ILE A 71 -7.21 2.90 10.58
CA ILE A 71 -8.34 3.67 10.07
C ILE A 71 -9.55 3.37 10.94
N ILE A 72 -10.25 4.41 11.36
CA ILE A 72 -11.47 4.31 12.17
C ILE A 72 -12.60 5.03 11.45
N PHE A 73 -13.72 4.33 11.22
CA PHE A 73 -14.94 4.95 10.69
C PHE A 73 -15.91 5.28 11.80
N GLN A 74 -16.13 6.57 12.01
CA GLN A 74 -17.02 7.05 13.05
C GLN A 74 -18.33 7.52 12.40
N HIS A 75 -19.46 7.16 13.01
CA HIS A 75 -20.76 7.68 12.62
C HIS A 75 -21.10 8.99 13.36
N HIS A 76 -20.43 9.27 14.49
CA HIS A 76 -20.62 10.44 15.36
C HIS A 76 -19.30 10.84 16.04
N HIS A 77 -19.26 11.95 16.78
CA HIS A 77 -18.11 12.41 17.59
C HIS A 77 -17.78 11.50 18.78
N THR A 78 -17.70 10.19 18.59
CA THR A 78 -17.22 9.25 19.62
C THR A 78 -15.73 9.49 19.85
N GLN A 79 -15.39 10.11 20.97
CA GLN A 79 -14.02 10.57 21.22
C GLN A 79 -13.03 9.46 21.59
N ASP A 80 -13.48 8.26 21.94
CA ASP A 80 -12.58 7.21 22.45
C ASP A 80 -12.93 5.83 21.85
N VAL A 81 -12.56 5.57 20.60
CA VAL A 81 -12.67 4.22 19.99
C VAL A 81 -11.46 3.33 20.34
N ILE A 82 -10.33 3.97 20.63
CA ILE A 82 -9.05 3.31 20.87
C ILE A 82 -8.37 3.93 22.08
N SER A 83 -7.87 3.08 22.97
CA SER A 83 -7.19 3.51 24.18
C SER A 83 -5.99 4.39 23.86
N PRO A 84 -5.81 5.54 24.55
CA PRO A 84 -4.61 6.37 24.42
C PRO A 84 -3.30 5.61 24.70
N LYS A 85 -3.38 4.49 25.44
CA LYS A 85 -2.24 3.61 25.74
C LYS A 85 -1.73 2.85 24.52
N ILE A 86 -2.45 2.83 23.40
CA ILE A 86 -2.01 2.10 22.20
C ILE A 86 -0.64 2.56 21.71
N HIS A 87 -0.34 3.86 21.78
CA HIS A 87 0.96 4.41 21.41
C HIS A 87 2.10 3.92 22.32
N GLN A 88 1.79 3.49 23.55
CA GLN A 88 2.76 2.97 24.52
C GLN A 88 2.97 1.45 24.36
N SER A 89 1.96 0.72 23.88
CA SER A 89 2.03 -0.73 23.68
C SER A 89 2.95 -1.15 22.54
N PHE A 90 3.29 -0.24 21.63
CA PHE A 90 4.08 -0.56 20.46
C PHE A 90 5.38 0.27 20.38
N GLN A 91 6.52 -0.40 20.19
CA GLN A 91 7.82 0.25 19.91
C GLN A 91 7.94 0.69 18.43
N ARG A 92 6.91 1.34 17.90
CA ARG A 92 6.80 1.80 16.49
C ARG A 92 5.81 2.96 16.43
N LEU A 93 5.83 3.71 15.34
CA LEU A 93 4.83 4.76 15.13
C LEU A 93 3.46 4.12 14.89
N VAL A 94 2.44 4.75 15.46
CA VAL A 94 1.04 4.40 15.29
C VAL A 94 0.35 5.63 14.72
N ASP A 95 -0.12 5.53 13.48
CA ASP A 95 -0.86 6.58 12.80
C ASP A 95 -2.35 6.20 12.80
N ILE A 96 -3.19 7.07 13.35
CA ILE A 96 -4.61 6.82 13.53
C ILE A 96 -5.37 7.87 12.74
N ASN A 97 -6.04 7.41 11.68
CA ASN A 97 -6.81 8.25 10.79
C ASN A 97 -8.31 8.05 11.07
N LEU A 98 -8.99 9.13 11.42
CA LEU A 98 -10.43 9.15 11.69
C LEU A 98 -11.17 9.64 10.44
N PHE A 99 -12.22 8.92 10.06
CA PHE A 99 -13.08 9.30 8.94
C PHE A 99 -14.55 9.21 9.34
N ASP A 100 -15.34 10.17 8.87
CA ASP A 100 -16.79 10.06 8.93
C ASP A 100 -17.25 9.01 7.91
N ALA A 101 -18.00 8.01 8.38
CA ALA A 101 -18.55 6.96 7.53
C ALA A 101 -19.46 7.52 6.42
N ASN A 102 -20.12 8.66 6.66
CA ASN A 102 -20.97 9.32 5.68
C ASN A 102 -20.17 10.13 4.65
N ALA A 103 -18.90 10.45 4.94
CA ALA A 103 -18.02 11.20 4.03
C ALA A 103 -17.27 10.28 3.03
N LEU A 104 -17.55 8.98 3.04
CA LEU A 104 -16.92 7.99 2.15
C LEU A 104 -17.42 8.00 0.69
N GLU A 105 -18.37 8.88 0.36
CA GLU A 105 -18.89 9.14 -0.98
C GLU A 105 -17.79 9.31 -2.07
N PRO A 106 -18.13 9.10 -3.37
CA PRO A 106 -17.38 8.27 -4.33
C PRO A 106 -16.10 8.88 -4.94
N ARG A 107 -15.44 9.84 -4.29
CA ARG A 107 -14.32 10.59 -4.88
C ARG A 107 -12.96 10.38 -4.22
N THR A 108 -12.86 9.51 -3.22
CA THR A 108 -11.57 9.32 -2.54
C THR A 108 -10.91 8.01 -2.94
N ILE A 109 -9.63 8.11 -3.33
CA ILE A 109 -8.70 6.98 -3.43
C ILE A 109 -8.70 6.08 -2.18
N LEU A 110 -9.08 6.66 -1.04
CA LEU A 110 -9.21 5.98 0.23
C LEU A 110 -10.18 4.79 0.16
N LEU A 111 -11.32 4.90 -0.54
CA LEU A 111 -12.31 3.85 -0.60
C LEU A 111 -11.74 2.56 -1.24
N PRO A 112 -11.08 2.63 -2.41
CA PRO A 112 -10.31 1.50 -2.92
C PRO A 112 -9.20 1.00 -2.02
N LEU A 113 -8.45 1.90 -1.36
CA LEU A 113 -7.44 1.48 -0.41
C LEU A 113 -8.06 0.68 0.75
N ILE A 114 -9.25 1.05 1.22
CA ILE A 114 -9.91 0.37 2.34
C ILE A 114 -10.48 -0.98 1.90
N HIS A 115 -11.25 -1.02 0.82
CA HIS A 115 -11.82 -2.26 0.32
C HIS A 115 -10.76 -3.30 -0.03
N LEU A 116 -9.63 -2.84 -0.55
CA LEU A 116 -8.71 -3.73 -1.21
C LEU A 116 -7.36 -3.87 -0.47
N ARG A 117 -7.05 -3.02 0.53
CA ARG A 117 -5.72 -2.92 1.22
C ARG A 117 -5.81 -2.82 2.74
N SER A 118 -6.98 -2.97 3.30
CA SER A 118 -7.17 -2.87 4.73
C SER A 118 -7.87 -4.11 5.28
N ILE A 119 -7.42 -4.56 6.44
CA ILE A 119 -8.04 -5.64 7.18
C ILE A 119 -8.95 -5.02 8.21
N GLN A 120 -10.24 -5.33 8.15
CA GLN A 120 -11.14 -4.98 9.23
C GLN A 120 -10.86 -5.85 10.46
N ILE A 121 -10.69 -5.22 11.61
CA ILE A 121 -10.38 -5.90 12.87
C ILE A 121 -11.49 -5.74 13.91
N SER A 122 -12.46 -4.84 13.70
CA SER A 122 -13.58 -4.56 14.60
C SER A 122 -14.77 -3.97 13.85
N GLY A 123 -15.94 -3.97 14.51
CA GLY A 123 -17.17 -3.34 14.06
C GLY A 123 -17.99 -4.13 13.05
N THR A 124 -19.10 -3.52 12.60
CA THR A 124 -19.99 -4.10 11.59
C THR A 124 -19.23 -4.40 10.31
N THR A 125 -19.40 -5.61 9.75
CA THR A 125 -18.66 -6.05 8.56
C THR A 125 -18.85 -5.07 7.41
N PHE A 126 -17.74 -4.49 6.97
CA PHE A 126 -17.70 -3.56 5.86
C PHE A 126 -17.88 -4.34 4.56
N VAL A 127 -18.98 -4.06 3.86
CA VAL A 127 -19.31 -4.74 2.60
C VAL A 127 -18.28 -4.34 1.55
N GLN A 128 -17.40 -5.27 1.20
CA GLN A 128 -16.42 -5.02 0.16
C GLN A 128 -17.09 -5.10 -1.22
N ARG A 129 -17.16 -3.97 -1.92
CA ARG A 129 -17.77 -3.88 -3.25
C ARG A 129 -16.70 -3.96 -4.35
N PRO A 130 -17.02 -4.54 -5.52
CA PRO A 130 -16.15 -4.45 -6.68
C PRO A 130 -15.89 -2.99 -7.06
N ILE A 131 -14.66 -2.69 -7.49
CA ILE A 131 -14.25 -1.33 -7.80
C ILE A 131 -14.04 -1.19 -9.30
N PRO A 132 -14.77 -0.28 -9.98
CA PRO A 132 -14.58 -0.08 -11.42
C PRO A 132 -13.14 0.27 -11.77
N ILE A 133 -12.64 -0.33 -12.84
CA ILE A 133 -11.34 -0.04 -13.41
C ILE A 133 -11.53 1.11 -14.39
N ASN A 134 -11.37 2.35 -13.92
CA ASN A 134 -11.53 3.55 -14.75
C ASN A 134 -10.50 4.65 -14.41
N THR A 135 -10.46 5.70 -15.24
CA THR A 135 -9.54 6.85 -15.09
C THR A 135 -9.65 7.53 -13.73
N GLN A 136 -10.86 7.59 -13.17
CA GLN A 136 -11.12 8.14 -11.84
C GLN A 136 -10.41 7.36 -10.72
N PHE A 137 -9.97 6.13 -10.97
CA PHE A 137 -9.22 5.33 -10.02
C PHE A 137 -7.70 5.46 -10.17
N TRP A 138 -7.15 5.25 -11.37
CA TRP A 138 -5.69 5.16 -11.53
C TRP A 138 -4.98 6.52 -11.58
N GLU A 139 -5.62 7.59 -12.07
CA GLU A 139 -5.01 8.92 -12.11
C GLU A 139 -4.76 9.48 -10.70
N PRO A 140 -5.73 9.47 -9.75
CA PRO A 140 -5.45 9.86 -8.38
C PRO A 140 -4.39 8.97 -7.72
N LEU A 141 -4.36 7.68 -8.06
CA LEU A 141 -3.39 6.72 -7.52
C LEU A 141 -1.98 7.00 -8.00
N TRP A 142 -1.83 7.37 -9.28
CA TRP A 142 -0.58 7.88 -9.83
C TRP A 142 -0.13 9.16 -9.10
N GLY A 143 -1.06 10.11 -8.92
CA GLY A 143 -0.82 11.37 -8.23
C GLY A 143 -0.28 11.20 -6.79
N CYS A 144 -0.70 10.16 -6.07
CA CYS A 144 -0.20 9.86 -4.72
C CYS A 144 1.30 9.53 -4.65
N TYR A 145 1.92 9.10 -5.74
CA TYR A 145 3.36 8.80 -5.76
C TYR A 145 4.22 10.00 -6.13
N ALA A 146 3.63 11.07 -6.68
CA ALA A 146 4.28 12.34 -6.98
C ALA A 146 5.65 12.22 -7.71
N ILE A 147 5.76 11.28 -8.66
CA ILE A 147 7.01 10.91 -9.36
C ILE A 147 7.71 12.13 -9.97
N GLY A 148 6.95 13.04 -10.59
CA GLY A 148 7.50 14.26 -11.18
C GLY A 148 8.26 15.16 -10.21
N ARG A 149 7.91 15.13 -8.91
CA ARG A 149 8.55 15.95 -7.85
C ARG A 149 9.79 15.30 -7.24
N LEU A 150 10.03 14.02 -7.49
CA LEU A 150 11.22 13.34 -6.99
C LEU A 150 12.47 13.83 -7.74
N LYS A 151 13.59 13.92 -7.03
CA LYS A 151 14.88 14.29 -7.65
C LYS A 151 15.48 13.07 -8.34
N ASN A 152 16.27 13.30 -9.39
CA ASN A 152 17.03 12.25 -10.07
C ASN A 152 18.08 11.59 -9.17
N ASN A 153 18.61 12.33 -8.20
CA ASN A 153 19.56 11.83 -7.20
C ASN A 153 19.02 12.09 -5.79
N ILE A 154 19.01 11.05 -4.96
CA ILE A 154 18.52 11.13 -3.58
C ILE A 154 19.70 11.23 -2.61
N HIS A 155 20.00 12.47 -2.20
CA HIS A 155 21.01 12.81 -1.19
C HIS A 155 20.34 12.97 0.18
N ALA A 156 19.84 11.87 0.74
CA ALA A 156 19.10 11.90 2.00
C ALA A 156 19.56 10.84 3.00
N LEU A 157 19.10 10.98 4.25
CA LEU A 157 19.29 9.95 5.27
C LEU A 157 18.63 8.62 4.82
N PRO A 158 19.14 7.46 5.26
CA PRO A 158 18.66 6.15 4.82
C PRO A 158 17.14 5.95 4.87
N PRO A 159 16.40 6.41 5.90
CA PRO A 159 14.94 6.26 5.93
C PRO A 159 14.24 6.96 4.77
N ARG A 160 14.67 8.17 4.42
CA ARG A 160 14.10 8.96 3.32
C ARG A 160 14.46 8.35 1.95
N LYS A 161 15.69 7.87 1.77
CA LYS A 161 16.11 7.09 0.60
C LYS A 161 15.22 5.89 0.35
N VAL A 162 14.99 5.09 1.40
CA VAL A 162 14.11 3.91 1.33
C VAL A 162 12.70 4.31 0.95
N MET A 163 12.16 5.39 1.55
CA MET A 163 10.81 5.86 1.28
C MET A 163 10.63 6.31 -0.18
N GLU A 164 11.51 7.20 -0.68
CA GLU A 164 11.41 7.74 -2.04
C GLU A 164 11.64 6.64 -3.09
N LEU A 165 12.60 5.73 -2.87
CA LEU A 165 12.79 4.59 -3.77
C LEU A 165 11.60 3.61 -3.76
N LYS A 166 10.96 3.39 -2.59
CA LYS A 166 9.71 2.60 -2.52
C LYS A 166 8.58 3.26 -3.32
N GLN A 167 8.49 4.60 -3.33
CA GLN A 167 7.46 5.29 -4.10
C GLN A 167 7.64 5.05 -5.60
N LEU A 168 8.87 5.18 -6.10
CA LEU A 168 9.20 4.90 -7.51
C LEU A 168 8.86 3.45 -7.87
N ILE A 169 9.35 2.47 -7.10
CA ILE A 169 9.11 1.05 -7.40
C ILE A 169 7.61 0.73 -7.36
N ARG A 170 6.85 1.26 -6.39
CA ARG A 170 5.41 1.00 -6.28
C ARG A 170 4.57 1.68 -7.36
N ALA A 171 5.08 2.74 -7.98
CA ALA A 171 4.41 3.39 -9.12
C ALA A 171 4.37 2.47 -10.35
N VAL A 172 5.30 1.53 -10.49
CA VAL A 172 5.22 0.44 -11.49
C VAL A 172 3.93 -0.36 -11.33
N GLY A 173 3.46 -0.53 -10.09
CA GLY A 173 2.18 -1.18 -9.83
C GLY A 173 0.99 -0.45 -10.45
N VAL A 174 1.02 0.88 -10.50
CA VAL A 174 -0.04 1.69 -11.15
C VAL A 174 0.04 1.57 -12.68
N LEU A 175 1.23 1.49 -13.25
CA LEU A 175 1.39 1.22 -14.69
C LEU A 175 0.90 -0.17 -15.06
N TYR A 176 1.27 -1.19 -14.27
CA TYR A 176 0.79 -2.55 -14.48
C TYR A 176 -0.72 -2.64 -14.35
N LEU A 177 -1.29 -1.87 -13.42
CA LEU A 177 -2.72 -1.75 -13.26
C LEU A 177 -3.40 -1.22 -14.51
N ARG A 178 -2.91 -0.08 -15.02
CA ARG A 178 -3.46 0.57 -16.21
C ARG A 178 -3.32 -0.30 -17.45
N HIS A 179 -2.19 -0.98 -17.63
CA HIS A 179 -1.88 -1.73 -18.85
C HIS A 179 -2.36 -3.20 -18.84
N ARG A 180 -2.33 -3.87 -17.68
CA ARG A 180 -2.63 -5.31 -17.54
C ARG A 180 -3.83 -5.61 -16.63
N GLY A 181 -4.30 -4.63 -15.86
CA GLY A 181 -5.42 -4.81 -14.95
C GLY A 181 -5.08 -5.47 -13.62
N ASP A 182 -3.79 -5.66 -13.27
CA ASP A 182 -3.40 -6.16 -11.94
C ASP A 182 -2.68 -5.07 -11.14
N PHE A 183 -2.89 -5.04 -9.83
CA PHE A 183 -2.25 -4.06 -8.95
C PHE A 183 -1.56 -4.71 -7.75
N SER A 184 -0.39 -4.19 -7.39
CA SER A 184 0.34 -4.55 -6.17
C SER A 184 1.22 -3.37 -5.75
N ARG A 185 1.59 -3.34 -4.47
CA ARG A 185 2.63 -2.44 -3.92
C ARG A 185 3.76 -3.21 -3.23
N ASP A 186 3.71 -4.53 -3.28
CA ASP A 186 4.80 -5.37 -2.79
C ASP A 186 6.01 -5.12 -3.69
N ILE A 187 7.14 -4.78 -3.06
CA ILE A 187 8.31 -4.29 -3.78
C ILE A 187 8.85 -5.34 -4.76
N GLU A 188 8.93 -6.60 -4.35
CA GLU A 188 9.45 -7.67 -5.19
C GLU A 188 8.52 -7.95 -6.38
N THR A 189 7.21 -7.87 -6.17
CA THR A 189 6.22 -7.97 -7.23
C THR A 189 6.39 -6.85 -8.26
N CYS A 190 6.51 -5.60 -7.80
CA CYS A 190 6.66 -4.44 -8.68
C CYS A 190 7.99 -4.47 -9.45
N LEU A 191 9.08 -4.92 -8.82
CA LEU A 191 10.36 -5.13 -9.51
C LEU A 191 10.26 -6.20 -10.59
N GLY A 192 9.57 -7.33 -10.31
CA GLY A 192 9.33 -8.37 -11.32
C GLY A 192 8.49 -7.88 -12.50
N TRP A 193 7.51 -7.01 -12.24
CA TRP A 193 6.76 -6.34 -13.31
C TRP A 193 7.60 -5.37 -14.12
N LEU A 194 8.47 -4.59 -13.48
CA LEU A 194 9.41 -3.73 -14.17
C LEU A 194 10.32 -4.55 -15.09
N GLU A 195 10.90 -5.64 -14.60
CA GLU A 195 11.73 -6.56 -15.40
C GLU A 195 10.99 -7.19 -16.59
N THR A 196 9.66 -7.29 -16.53
CA THR A 196 8.83 -7.78 -17.63
C THR A 196 8.67 -6.74 -18.74
N TYR A 197 8.66 -5.45 -18.39
CA TYR A 197 8.61 -4.36 -19.37
C TYR A 197 10.00 -3.97 -19.89
N ASP A 198 10.97 -3.86 -18.98
CA ASP A 198 12.35 -3.52 -19.25
C ASP A 198 13.25 -4.31 -18.29
N LYS A 199 13.90 -5.35 -18.85
CA LYS A 199 14.75 -6.26 -18.10
C LYS A 199 15.98 -5.55 -17.52
N GLU A 200 16.60 -4.66 -18.27
CA GLU A 200 17.84 -4.00 -17.86
C GLU A 200 17.55 -3.00 -16.73
N LEU A 201 16.52 -2.18 -16.90
CA LEU A 201 16.08 -1.23 -15.89
C LEU A 201 15.58 -1.93 -14.62
N GLY A 202 14.87 -3.04 -14.76
CA GLY A 202 14.42 -3.86 -13.63
C GLY A 202 15.58 -4.42 -12.81
N VAL A 203 16.59 -4.98 -13.48
CA VAL A 203 17.83 -5.47 -12.83
C VAL A 203 18.58 -4.34 -12.15
N TYR A 204 18.77 -3.20 -12.81
CA TYR A 204 19.38 -2.01 -12.22
C TYR A 204 18.64 -1.56 -10.96
N THR A 205 17.31 -1.45 -11.04
CA THR A 205 16.46 -1.01 -9.92
C THR A 205 16.55 -1.97 -8.73
N ARG A 206 16.60 -3.29 -8.99
CA ARG A 206 16.80 -4.30 -7.95
C ARG A 206 18.16 -4.15 -7.26
N GLN A 207 19.22 -3.84 -8.02
CA GLN A 207 20.55 -3.61 -7.46
C GLN A 207 20.57 -2.40 -6.53
N ILE A 208 20.05 -1.23 -6.96
CA ILE A 208 19.97 -0.04 -6.10
C ILE A 208 19.07 -0.31 -4.88
N TRP A 209 17.96 -1.04 -5.05
CA TRP A 209 17.08 -1.43 -3.95
C TRP A 209 17.84 -2.26 -2.91
N SER A 210 18.61 -3.27 -3.33
CA SER A 210 19.39 -4.10 -2.41
C SER A 210 20.46 -3.32 -1.63
N LYS A 211 21.05 -2.29 -2.24
CA LYS A 211 22.14 -1.46 -1.67
C LYS A 211 21.65 -0.13 -1.08
N ARG A 212 20.34 0.11 -1.05
CA ARG A 212 19.73 1.42 -0.76
C ARG A 212 20.20 2.10 0.53
N SER A 213 20.55 1.32 1.55
CA SER A 213 20.97 1.83 2.86
C SER A 213 22.46 2.15 2.93
N SER A 214 23.29 1.52 2.08
CA SER A 214 24.75 1.68 2.09
C SER A 214 25.25 2.74 1.12
N LEU A 215 24.43 3.13 0.15
CA LEU A 215 24.79 4.13 -0.85
C LEU A 215 24.60 5.54 -0.28
N GLU A 216 25.64 6.38 -0.43
CA GLU A 216 25.58 7.80 -0.05
C GLU A 216 24.61 8.57 -0.96
N VAL A 217 24.55 8.21 -2.23
CA VAL A 217 23.65 8.78 -3.22
C VAL A 217 22.95 7.64 -3.96
N LEU A 218 21.63 7.74 -4.10
CA LEU A 218 20.87 6.87 -4.98
C LEU A 218 20.56 7.62 -6.26
N ASP A 219 21.20 7.19 -7.35
CA ASP A 219 20.74 7.55 -8.68
C ASP A 219 19.45 6.78 -8.98
N VAL A 220 18.39 7.53 -9.21
CA VAL A 220 17.06 7.03 -9.55
C VAL A 220 16.55 7.65 -10.84
N ALA A 221 17.40 8.39 -11.56
CA ALA A 221 17.04 9.00 -12.83
C ALA A 221 16.50 7.96 -13.84
N PRO A 222 17.13 6.77 -14.00
CA PRO A 222 16.67 5.79 -14.99
C PRO A 222 15.21 5.36 -14.76
N ILE A 223 14.87 4.94 -13.53
CA ILE A 223 13.49 4.51 -13.23
C ILE A 223 12.52 5.69 -13.26
N ARG A 224 12.94 6.87 -12.79
CA ARG A 224 12.06 8.05 -12.77
C ARG A 224 11.69 8.49 -14.19
N HIS A 225 12.66 8.58 -15.10
CA HIS A 225 12.38 8.97 -16.48
C HIS A 225 11.50 7.95 -17.18
N TRP A 226 11.84 6.66 -17.07
CA TRP A 226 11.02 5.59 -17.64
C TRP A 226 9.58 5.60 -17.13
N LEU A 227 9.37 5.83 -15.82
CA LEU A 227 8.03 5.93 -15.23
C LEU A 227 7.20 7.07 -15.83
N LEU A 228 7.82 8.22 -16.10
CA LEU A 228 7.14 9.38 -16.68
C LEU A 228 6.83 9.14 -18.16
N GLU A 229 7.83 8.71 -18.93
CA GLU A 229 7.67 8.41 -20.36
C GLU A 229 6.60 7.34 -20.60
N PHE A 230 6.66 6.23 -19.87
CA PHE A 230 5.68 5.15 -20.02
C PHE A 230 4.26 5.59 -19.62
N TRP A 231 4.13 6.46 -18.62
CA TRP A 231 2.82 6.98 -18.22
C TRP A 231 2.18 7.81 -19.33
N ASP A 232 2.97 8.70 -19.94
CA ASP A 232 2.53 9.58 -21.03
C ASP A 232 2.20 8.77 -22.30
N ASP A 233 3.01 7.76 -22.63
CA ASP A 233 2.76 6.87 -23.78
C ASP A 233 1.40 6.15 -23.66
N LEU A 234 1.05 5.68 -22.45
CA LEU A 234 -0.26 5.07 -22.21
C LEU A 234 -1.43 6.06 -22.38
N GLU A 235 -1.23 7.37 -22.20
CA GLU A 235 -2.26 8.40 -22.44
C GLU A 235 -2.50 8.62 -23.92
N SER A 236 -1.46 8.52 -24.74
CA SER A 236 -1.56 8.70 -26.19
C SER A 236 -2.30 7.56 -26.93
N CYS A 237 -2.53 6.43 -26.25
CA CYS A 237 -3.15 5.22 -26.82
C CYS A 237 -4.67 5.10 -26.56
N LEU A 238 -5.29 6.11 -25.93
CA LEU A 238 -6.74 6.19 -25.65
C LEU A 238 -7.42 7.19 -26.60
#